data_AF-A0A0L0VYM2-F1
#
_entry.id   AF-A0A0L0VYM2-F1
#
_cell.length_a   1.000
_cell.length_b   1.000
_cell.length_c   1.000
_cell.angle_alpha   90.00
_cell.angle_beta   90.00
_cell.angle_gamma   90.00
#
_symmetry.space_group_name_H-M   'P 1'
#
loop_
_entity.id
_entity.type
_entity.pdbx_description
1 polymer ?
#
loop_
_entity_poly.entity_id
_entity_poly.type
_entity_poly.pdbx_seq_one_letter_code
_entity_poly.pdbx_strand_id
1 'polypeptide(L)'
;MVVGKLRMKNTDDTHQPSQIHKQNKRRQRTRSPSIDPPPEPYGFENVMDEFPSGSSSASRAFQADKGKARQDPRGGAGDDDFQAKLRDALNAENDDLRLESLLEDEAALPRRWQDHQSRNHAHSDLNGHQLGRLESEEYEEYIRKRMWSQSHRKNYLYLKDQEEQKRKAREEAHQARKKHRADLKLRAERESLKQINQKLKSRQRCRDSYTRRWELLNCLLNSDGSKADNKEDGGSDSRQKLKEEMGQVVEFEEIPWPVYSSGVEEEESLPGINRLNINSIREFLVGHLPNNPSNTPARKKIIRNALLAYHPDRFDRLLLRIKDRDNSTLKAKEWGLRVSQVLNELNQSIN
;
A
#
# COMPACT_ATOMS: atom_id res chain seq x y z
N MET A 1 21.44 -45.69 -39.32
CA MET A 1 20.63 -45.03 -38.28
C MET A 1 21.28 -45.32 -36.92
N VAL A 2 21.93 -44.33 -36.33
CA VAL A 2 22.66 -44.48 -35.06
C VAL A 2 21.83 -43.85 -33.95
N VAL A 3 21.35 -44.67 -33.03
CA VAL A 3 20.53 -44.24 -31.89
C VAL A 3 21.47 -43.78 -30.77
N GLY A 4 21.56 -42.47 -30.57
CA GLY A 4 22.36 -41.85 -29.50
C GLY A 4 21.73 -42.08 -28.13
N LYS A 5 22.49 -42.70 -27.22
CA LYS A 5 22.10 -42.87 -25.81
C LYS A 5 22.22 -41.54 -25.06
N LEU A 6 21.08 -41.01 -24.59
CA LEU A 6 21.03 -39.87 -23.67
C LEU A 6 21.56 -40.30 -22.29
N ARG A 7 22.61 -39.65 -21.82
CA ARG A 7 23.20 -39.87 -20.48
C ARG A 7 22.68 -38.78 -19.53
N MET A 8 21.74 -39.14 -18.67
CA MET A 8 21.25 -38.30 -17.58
C MET A 8 22.37 -38.06 -16.56
N LYS A 9 22.59 -36.79 -16.18
CA LYS A 9 23.46 -36.40 -15.06
C LYS A 9 22.62 -36.36 -13.79
N ASN A 10 23.01 -37.12 -12.78
CA ASN A 10 22.45 -37.04 -11.43
C ASN A 10 23.00 -35.77 -10.76
N THR A 11 22.12 -34.94 -10.23
CA THR A 11 22.44 -33.84 -9.33
C THR A 11 22.44 -34.38 -7.90
N ASP A 12 23.61 -34.40 -7.28
CA ASP A 12 23.77 -34.71 -5.85
C ASP A 12 23.31 -33.51 -5.01
N ASP A 13 22.02 -33.44 -4.69
CA ASP A 13 21.50 -32.53 -3.67
C ASP A 13 21.85 -33.05 -2.27
N THR A 14 23.03 -32.66 -1.81
CA THR A 14 23.47 -32.87 -0.42
C THR A 14 22.78 -31.85 0.48
N HIS A 15 21.52 -32.07 0.80
CA HIS A 15 20.81 -31.30 1.81
C HIS A 15 21.16 -31.82 3.21
N GLN A 16 22.14 -31.16 3.85
CA GLN A 16 22.36 -31.21 5.29
C GLN A 16 21.15 -30.58 6.00
N PRO A 17 20.41 -31.31 6.88
CA PRO A 17 19.42 -30.70 7.74
C PRO A 17 20.14 -29.93 8.84
N SER A 18 20.15 -28.59 8.73
CA SER A 18 20.55 -27.74 9.85
C SER A 18 19.62 -28.01 11.03
N GLN A 19 20.18 -28.60 12.09
CA GLN A 19 19.50 -28.79 13.36
C GLN A 19 19.22 -27.41 13.97
N ILE A 20 18.00 -26.92 13.77
CA ILE A 20 17.49 -25.74 14.48
C ILE A 20 17.21 -26.18 15.92
N HIS A 21 18.21 -25.97 16.78
CA HIS A 21 18.08 -26.10 18.22
C HIS A 21 17.05 -25.06 18.72
N LYS A 22 15.81 -25.48 18.92
CA LYS A 22 14.78 -24.67 19.57
C LYS A 22 15.13 -24.54 21.05
N GLN A 23 15.72 -23.42 21.44
CA GLN A 23 15.82 -23.04 22.85
C GLN A 23 14.42 -22.79 23.40
N ASN A 24 13.89 -23.75 24.16
CA ASN A 24 12.70 -23.57 24.98
C ASN A 24 12.96 -22.51 26.05
N LYS A 25 12.64 -21.24 25.75
CA LYS A 25 12.52 -20.19 26.75
C LYS A 25 11.27 -20.44 27.59
N ARG A 26 11.43 -21.23 28.64
CA ARG A 26 10.50 -21.39 29.76
C ARG A 26 10.29 -20.01 30.39
N ARG A 27 9.17 -19.34 30.07
CA ARG A 27 8.76 -18.09 30.72
C ARG A 27 8.50 -18.41 32.20
N GLN A 28 9.44 -18.02 33.05
CA GLN A 28 9.25 -17.88 34.49
C GLN A 28 8.09 -16.89 34.70
N ARG A 29 6.97 -17.38 35.21
CA ARG A 29 5.91 -16.52 35.75
C ARG A 29 6.45 -15.92 37.04
N THR A 30 6.85 -14.65 36.98
CA THR A 30 7.04 -13.86 38.19
C THR A 30 5.67 -13.69 38.84
N ARG A 31 5.52 -14.30 40.02
CA ARG A 31 4.46 -13.96 40.97
C ARG A 31 4.72 -12.52 41.42
N SER A 32 3.85 -11.60 41.04
CA SER A 32 3.79 -10.29 41.70
C SER A 32 3.29 -10.52 43.14
N PRO A 33 3.90 -9.90 44.16
CA PRO A 33 3.40 -9.93 45.52
C PRO A 33 2.18 -9.00 45.63
N SER A 34 1.14 -9.55 46.27
CA SER A 34 0.07 -8.86 46.99
C SER A 34 0.55 -7.58 47.69
N ILE A 35 -0.17 -6.46 47.52
CA ILE A 35 -0.63 -5.52 48.54
C ILE A 35 -1.67 -4.61 47.86
N ASP A 36 -2.95 -4.90 48.09
CA ASP A 36 -3.99 -3.87 48.11
C ASP A 36 -4.61 -3.95 49.52
N PRO A 37 -4.68 -2.84 50.28
CA PRO A 37 -5.31 -2.84 51.59
C PRO A 37 -6.84 -2.96 51.46
N PRO A 38 -7.52 -3.53 52.46
CA PRO A 38 -8.97 -3.72 52.44
C PRO A 38 -9.69 -2.36 52.49
N PRO A 39 -10.84 -2.20 51.80
CA PRO A 39 -11.64 -1.00 51.94
C PRO A 39 -12.26 -0.91 53.34
N GLU A 40 -12.15 0.28 53.93
CA GLU A 40 -12.80 0.63 55.20
C GLU A 40 -14.33 0.52 55.10
N PRO A 41 -15.01 0.23 56.23
CA PRO A 41 -16.47 0.13 56.26
C PRO A 41 -17.10 1.50 56.04
N TYR A 42 -18.01 1.56 55.05
CA TYR A 42 -18.88 2.69 54.76
C TYR A 42 -19.58 3.19 56.02
N GLY A 43 -19.30 4.45 56.37
CA GLY A 43 -20.10 5.25 57.28
C GLY A 43 -21.43 5.61 56.63
N PHE A 44 -22.48 5.41 57.40
CA PHE A 44 -23.83 5.93 57.16
C PHE A 44 -23.82 7.44 57.47
N GLU A 45 -23.76 8.30 56.46
CA GLU A 45 -24.18 9.69 56.62
C GLU A 45 -25.06 10.13 55.45
N ASN A 46 -26.27 10.53 55.85
CA ASN A 46 -27.29 11.15 55.01
C ASN A 46 -26.75 12.46 54.44
N VAL A 47 -26.67 12.56 53.12
CA VAL A 47 -26.66 13.84 52.43
C VAL A 47 -27.71 13.80 51.33
N MET A 48 -28.74 14.62 51.54
CA MET A 48 -29.75 15.02 50.57
C MET A 48 -29.05 15.67 49.38
N ASP A 49 -29.20 15.10 48.18
CA ASP A 49 -28.93 15.80 46.92
C ASP A 49 -30.14 15.64 45.99
N GLU A 50 -31.07 16.58 46.19
CA GLU A 50 -31.64 17.47 45.18
C GLU A 50 -31.50 17.02 43.70
N PHE A 51 -32.59 16.46 43.17
CA PHE A 51 -32.75 16.20 41.74
C PHE A 51 -32.91 17.51 40.96
N PRO A 52 -32.13 17.79 39.90
CA PRO A 52 -32.57 18.69 38.87
C PRO A 52 -33.51 17.95 37.91
N SER A 53 -34.79 18.27 38.02
CA SER A 53 -35.79 17.99 36.98
C SER A 53 -35.35 18.64 35.66
N GLY A 54 -34.93 17.80 34.71
CA GLY A 54 -34.56 18.19 33.35
C GLY A 54 -35.44 17.48 32.33
N SER A 55 -36.69 17.93 32.25
CA SER A 55 -37.61 17.62 31.15
C SER A 55 -37.07 18.20 29.84
N SER A 56 -36.87 17.38 28.80
CA SER A 56 -37.24 17.79 27.44
C SER A 56 -37.42 16.57 26.53
N SER A 57 -38.69 16.34 26.18
CA SER A 57 -39.07 15.71 24.92
C SER A 57 -38.52 16.55 23.76
N ALA A 58 -37.81 15.91 22.83
CA ALA A 58 -37.55 16.48 21.52
C ALA A 58 -37.67 15.38 20.46
N SER A 59 -38.90 15.19 20.03
CA SER A 59 -39.25 14.56 18.76
C SER A 59 -38.48 15.24 17.62
N ARG A 60 -37.63 14.50 16.90
CA ARG A 60 -37.15 14.94 15.59
C ARG A 60 -37.94 14.21 14.51
N ALA A 61 -38.91 14.94 13.99
CA ALA A 61 -39.67 14.64 12.81
C ALA A 61 -38.75 14.58 11.57
N PHE A 62 -39.00 13.59 10.72
CA PHE A 62 -38.49 13.52 9.36
C PHE A 62 -39.09 14.69 8.56
N GLN A 63 -38.30 15.72 8.28
CA GLN A 63 -38.60 16.66 7.20
C GLN A 63 -38.03 16.10 5.90
N ALA A 64 -38.93 15.62 5.04
CA ALA A 64 -38.67 15.42 3.63
C ALA A 64 -38.57 16.80 2.97
N ASP A 65 -37.34 17.28 2.73
CA ASP A 65 -37.10 18.51 2.00
C ASP A 65 -37.22 18.23 0.49
N LYS A 66 -38.36 18.63 -0.08
CA LYS A 66 -38.61 18.63 -1.52
C LYS A 66 -38.17 19.97 -2.11
N GLY A 67 -37.03 19.94 -2.79
CA GLY A 67 -36.84 20.66 -4.05
C GLY A 67 -36.36 22.11 -3.98
N LYS A 68 -35.14 22.33 -4.48
CA LYS A 68 -34.84 23.47 -5.34
C LYS A 68 -33.66 23.17 -6.25
N ALA A 69 -33.98 22.73 -7.46
CA ALA A 69 -33.08 22.79 -8.59
C ALA A 69 -32.79 24.27 -8.90
N ARG A 70 -31.54 24.69 -8.68
CA ARG A 70 -30.96 25.83 -9.37
C ARG A 70 -29.96 25.28 -10.38
N GLN A 71 -30.30 25.49 -11.65
CA GLN A 71 -29.40 25.36 -12.77
C GLN A 71 -28.28 26.38 -12.61
N ASP A 72 -27.03 25.94 -12.66
CA ASP A 72 -25.89 26.76 -13.06
C ASP A 72 -25.09 25.98 -14.12
N PRO A 73 -24.86 26.56 -15.32
CA PRO A 73 -24.14 25.88 -16.39
C PRO A 73 -22.67 26.31 -16.37
N ARG A 74 -21.82 25.56 -15.66
CA ARG A 74 -20.37 25.54 -15.94
C ARG A 74 -19.87 24.11 -15.87
N GLY A 75 -19.59 23.57 -17.05
CA GLY A 75 -19.09 22.21 -17.26
C GLY A 75 -17.68 22.00 -16.73
N GLY A 76 -17.39 20.75 -16.36
CA GLY A 76 -16.04 20.23 -16.15
C GLY A 76 -15.81 19.51 -14.82
N ALA A 77 -16.64 19.70 -13.80
CA ALA A 77 -16.41 19.14 -12.46
C ALA A 77 -17.39 18.01 -12.04
N GLY A 78 -18.36 17.66 -12.90
CA GLY A 78 -19.44 16.74 -12.55
C GLY A 78 -19.01 15.28 -12.42
N ASP A 79 -18.11 14.81 -13.28
CA ASP A 79 -17.73 13.40 -13.31
C ASP A 79 -16.78 13.02 -12.16
N ASP A 80 -15.85 13.90 -11.80
CA ASP A 80 -14.94 13.66 -10.68
C ASP A 80 -15.66 13.73 -9.34
N ASP A 81 -16.58 14.69 -9.16
CA ASP A 81 -17.41 14.77 -7.96
C ASP A 81 -18.41 13.61 -7.88
N PHE A 82 -18.94 13.14 -9.01
CA PHE A 82 -19.81 11.98 -9.05
C PHE A 82 -19.05 10.68 -8.75
N GLN A 83 -17.84 10.50 -9.31
CA GLN A 83 -16.99 9.36 -8.99
C GLN A 83 -16.49 9.40 -7.54
N ALA A 84 -16.17 10.59 -7.00
CA ALA A 84 -15.83 10.77 -5.60
C ALA A 84 -17.01 10.38 -4.71
N LYS A 85 -18.22 10.86 -5.01
CA LYS A 85 -19.45 10.51 -4.27
C LYS A 85 -19.81 9.03 -4.40
N LEU A 86 -19.58 8.39 -5.55
CA LEU A 86 -19.78 6.95 -5.73
C LEU A 86 -18.78 6.13 -4.90
N ARG A 87 -17.50 6.55 -4.85
CA ARG A 87 -16.50 5.91 -3.99
C ARG A 87 -16.79 6.13 -2.51
N ASP A 88 -17.27 7.31 -2.14
CA ASP A 88 -17.64 7.63 -0.76
C ASP A 88 -18.88 6.85 -0.32
N ALA A 89 -19.88 6.67 -1.20
CA ALA A 89 -21.03 5.83 -0.95
C ALA A 89 -20.66 4.33 -0.83
N LEU A 90 -19.75 3.83 -1.69
CA LEU A 90 -19.21 2.46 -1.58
C LEU A 90 -18.35 2.24 -0.34
N ASN A 91 -17.71 3.30 0.17
CA ASN A 91 -16.96 3.26 1.43
C ASN A 91 -17.88 3.39 2.65
N ALA A 92 -19.00 4.10 2.54
CA ALA A 92 -20.01 4.19 3.59
C ALA A 92 -20.69 2.84 3.85
N GLU A 93 -20.90 2.00 2.81
CA GLU A 93 -21.32 0.60 3.01
C GLU A 93 -20.24 -0.27 3.72
N ASN A 94 -18.96 0.10 3.63
CA ASN A 94 -17.90 -0.52 4.43
C ASN A 94 -17.83 0.05 5.86
N ASP A 95 -18.38 1.23 6.12
CA ASP A 95 -18.49 1.77 7.47
C ASP A 95 -19.55 1.02 8.28
N ASP A 96 -20.57 0.43 7.65
CA ASP A 96 -21.48 -0.53 8.30
C ASP A 96 -20.74 -1.80 8.76
N LEU A 97 -19.79 -2.30 7.95
CA LEU A 97 -18.90 -3.42 8.34
C LEU A 97 -17.88 -3.00 9.41
N ARG A 98 -17.49 -1.72 9.46
CA ARG A 98 -16.62 -1.15 10.49
C ARG A 98 -17.37 -0.97 11.81
N LEU A 99 -18.64 -0.57 11.77
CA LEU A 99 -19.54 -0.51 12.92
C LEU A 99 -19.85 -1.91 13.46
N GLU A 100 -20.06 -2.91 12.60
CA GLU A 100 -20.13 -4.32 13.02
C GLU A 100 -18.82 -4.80 13.65
N SER A 101 -17.65 -4.43 13.10
CA SER A 101 -16.35 -4.76 13.69
C SER A 101 -16.09 -4.04 15.02
N LEU A 102 -16.60 -2.82 15.19
CA LEU A 102 -16.47 -2.06 16.45
C LEU A 102 -17.44 -2.62 17.51
N LEU A 103 -18.66 -2.99 17.11
CA LEU A 103 -19.63 -3.67 17.97
C LEU A 103 -19.17 -5.07 18.38
N GLU A 104 -18.44 -5.81 17.52
CA GLU A 104 -17.85 -7.10 17.88
C GLU A 104 -16.68 -6.97 18.88
N ASP A 105 -15.86 -5.91 18.79
CA ASP A 105 -14.78 -5.64 19.74
C ASP A 105 -15.31 -5.03 21.06
N GLU A 106 -16.41 -4.27 21.02
CA GLU A 106 -17.05 -3.67 22.20
C GLU A 106 -18.06 -4.63 22.90
N ALA A 107 -18.45 -5.73 22.24
CA ALA A 107 -19.23 -6.81 22.86
C ALA A 107 -18.43 -7.67 23.85
N ALA A 108 -17.11 -7.45 23.98
CA ALA A 108 -16.31 -8.01 25.07
C ALA A 108 -16.51 -7.20 26.36
N LEU A 109 -17.74 -7.19 26.87
CA LEU A 109 -18.03 -6.65 28.20
C LEU A 109 -17.02 -7.21 29.22
N PRO A 110 -16.47 -6.37 30.14
CA PRO A 110 -15.54 -6.83 31.16
C PRO A 110 -16.06 -8.09 31.85
N ARG A 111 -15.16 -9.01 32.19
CA ARG A 111 -15.50 -10.35 32.75
C ARG A 111 -16.44 -10.34 33.97
N ARG A 112 -16.52 -9.22 34.68
CA ARG A 112 -17.40 -8.99 35.83
C ARG A 112 -18.85 -8.62 35.44
N TRP A 113 -19.08 -8.18 34.21
CA TRP A 113 -20.37 -7.74 33.64
C TRP A 113 -20.86 -8.70 32.56
N GLN A 114 -19.98 -9.58 32.04
CA GLN A 114 -20.42 -10.86 31.49
C GLN A 114 -20.98 -11.68 32.63
N ASP A 115 -22.27 -11.49 32.91
CA ASP A 115 -23.03 -12.31 33.84
C ASP A 115 -22.67 -13.78 33.63
N HIS A 116 -22.35 -14.48 34.72
CA HIS A 116 -22.02 -15.91 34.76
C HIS A 116 -23.12 -16.84 34.20
N GLN A 117 -24.19 -16.27 33.64
CA GLN A 117 -25.34 -16.98 33.11
C GLN A 117 -25.07 -17.56 31.70
N SER A 118 -24.45 -16.83 30.77
CA SER A 118 -24.50 -17.25 29.36
C SER A 118 -23.49 -18.32 28.94
N ARG A 119 -22.46 -18.65 29.75
CA ARG A 119 -21.43 -19.62 29.36
C ARG A 119 -21.60 -21.03 29.94
N ASN A 120 -22.48 -21.20 30.92
CA ASN A 120 -22.79 -22.50 31.55
C ASN A 120 -24.25 -22.96 31.36
N HIS A 121 -25.08 -22.25 30.59
CA HIS A 121 -26.47 -22.68 30.31
C HIS A 121 -26.61 -23.77 29.24
N ALA A 122 -25.54 -24.51 28.95
CA ALA A 122 -25.70 -25.87 28.44
C ALA A 122 -26.10 -26.79 29.61
N HIS A 123 -27.37 -26.72 30.00
CA HIS A 123 -28.04 -27.58 30.99
C HIS A 123 -27.73 -27.31 32.46
N SER A 124 -27.99 -26.11 32.96
CA SER A 124 -28.57 -26.07 34.30
C SER A 124 -30.06 -26.31 34.12
N ASP A 125 -30.56 -27.43 34.64
CA ASP A 125 -31.96 -27.54 35.03
C ASP A 125 -32.40 -26.18 35.59
N LEU A 126 -33.47 -25.59 35.02
CA LEU A 126 -33.99 -24.30 35.50
C LEU A 126 -34.03 -24.37 37.02
N ASN A 127 -33.29 -23.48 37.70
CA ASN A 127 -33.28 -23.44 39.15
C ASN A 127 -34.73 -23.34 39.62
N GLY A 128 -35.11 -23.99 40.73
CA GLY A 128 -36.51 -24.02 41.20
C GLY A 128 -37.19 -22.65 41.28
N HIS A 129 -36.40 -21.58 41.47
CA HIS A 129 -36.87 -20.18 41.42
C HIS A 129 -37.19 -19.63 40.03
N GLN A 130 -36.59 -20.15 38.96
CA GLN A 130 -36.93 -19.81 37.58
C GLN A 130 -38.19 -20.54 37.12
N LEU A 131 -38.39 -21.79 37.58
CA LEU A 131 -39.61 -22.56 37.28
C LEU A 131 -40.88 -21.89 37.84
N GLY A 132 -40.79 -21.26 39.01
CA GLY A 132 -41.92 -20.52 39.61
C GLY A 132 -42.21 -19.16 38.98
N ARG A 133 -41.38 -18.69 38.03
CA ARG A 133 -41.58 -17.43 37.30
C ARG A 133 -42.05 -17.63 35.85
N LEU A 134 -42.04 -18.87 35.35
CA LEU A 134 -42.56 -19.19 34.03
C LEU A 134 -44.07 -19.03 34.03
N GLU A 135 -44.62 -18.56 32.93
CA GLU A 135 -46.06 -18.60 32.75
C GLU A 135 -46.55 -20.05 32.73
N SER A 136 -47.82 -20.26 33.12
CA SER A 136 -48.37 -21.61 33.27
C SER A 136 -48.26 -22.42 31.98
N GLU A 137 -48.39 -21.77 30.82
CA GLU A 137 -48.27 -22.39 29.50
C GLU A 137 -46.82 -22.81 29.17
N GLU A 138 -45.84 -21.96 29.48
CA GLU A 138 -44.42 -22.27 29.30
C GLU A 138 -43.93 -23.37 30.25
N TYR A 139 -44.47 -23.39 31.48
CA TYR A 139 -44.19 -24.43 32.47
C TYR A 139 -44.74 -25.80 32.02
N GLU A 140 -45.96 -25.82 31.49
CA GLU A 140 -46.56 -27.03 30.92
C GLU A 140 -45.76 -27.55 29.73
N GLU A 141 -45.32 -26.67 28.82
CA GLU A 141 -44.48 -27.06 27.68
C GLU A 141 -43.11 -27.59 28.14
N TYR A 142 -42.51 -26.97 29.15
CA TYR A 142 -41.28 -27.46 29.78
C TYR A 142 -41.46 -28.86 30.37
N ILE A 143 -42.54 -29.13 31.12
CA ILE A 143 -42.85 -30.47 31.65
C ILE A 143 -43.04 -31.46 30.51
N ARG A 144 -43.81 -31.11 29.48
CA ARG A 144 -44.06 -31.98 28.31
C ARG A 144 -42.76 -32.33 27.60
N LYS A 145 -41.88 -31.34 27.40
CA LYS A 145 -40.55 -31.50 26.79
C LYS A 145 -39.62 -32.34 27.67
N ARG A 146 -39.68 -32.20 28.99
CA ARG A 146 -38.91 -33.01 29.95
C ARG A 146 -39.38 -34.46 29.96
N MET A 147 -40.68 -34.71 30.03
CA MET A 147 -41.27 -36.06 29.96
C MET A 147 -40.98 -36.72 28.62
N TRP A 148 -41.12 -35.98 27.52
CA TRP A 148 -40.82 -36.48 26.18
C TRP A 148 -39.33 -36.81 26.02
N SER A 149 -38.42 -35.95 26.49
CA SER A 149 -36.98 -36.22 26.42
C SER A 149 -36.56 -37.40 27.30
N GLN A 150 -37.25 -37.65 28.42
CA GLN A 150 -37.02 -38.84 29.24
C GLN A 150 -37.51 -40.12 28.57
N SER A 151 -38.70 -40.11 27.97
CA SER A 151 -39.26 -41.25 27.23
C SER A 151 -38.54 -41.52 25.90
N HIS A 152 -38.01 -40.48 25.25
CA HIS A 152 -37.34 -40.53 23.95
C HIS A 152 -35.85 -40.17 24.05
N ARG A 153 -35.22 -40.56 25.16
CA ARG A 153 -33.84 -40.19 25.51
C ARG A 153 -32.84 -40.42 24.38
N LYS A 154 -32.95 -41.56 23.68
CA LYS A 154 -32.06 -41.90 22.55
C LYS A 154 -32.25 -40.94 21.36
N ASN A 155 -33.49 -40.61 21.01
CA ASN A 155 -33.80 -39.71 19.90
C ASN A 155 -33.41 -38.26 20.24
N TYR A 156 -33.68 -37.84 21.47
CA TYR A 156 -33.29 -36.52 21.96
C TYR A 156 -31.77 -36.30 21.92
N LEU A 157 -30.98 -37.28 22.39
CA LEU A 157 -29.52 -37.20 22.31
C LEU A 157 -29.02 -37.14 20.86
N TYR A 158 -29.61 -37.94 19.97
CA TYR A 158 -29.25 -37.93 18.55
C TYR A 158 -29.53 -36.59 17.87
N LEU A 159 -30.71 -35.99 18.10
CA LEU A 159 -31.05 -34.66 17.58
C LEU A 159 -30.12 -33.57 18.11
N LYS A 160 -29.76 -33.66 19.39
CA LYS A 160 -28.84 -32.73 20.05
C LYS A 160 -27.42 -32.83 19.47
N ASP A 161 -26.91 -34.04 19.27
CA ASP A 161 -25.61 -34.26 18.64
C ASP A 161 -25.59 -33.71 17.21
N GLN A 162 -26.68 -33.86 16.44
CA GLN A 162 -26.81 -33.25 15.12
C GLN A 162 -26.81 -31.71 15.17
N GLU A 163 -27.49 -31.11 16.13
CA GLU A 163 -27.52 -29.66 16.30
C GLU A 163 -26.16 -29.10 16.71
N GLU A 164 -25.47 -29.77 17.63
CA GLU A 164 -24.11 -29.40 18.04
C GLU A 164 -23.11 -29.54 16.89
N GLN A 165 -23.22 -30.60 16.08
CA GLN A 165 -22.43 -30.75 14.85
C GLN A 165 -22.72 -29.62 13.84
N LYS A 166 -23.98 -29.23 13.65
CA LYS A 166 -24.35 -28.11 12.76
C LYS A 166 -23.81 -26.78 13.30
N ARG A 167 -23.88 -26.53 14.61
CA ARG A 167 -23.33 -25.31 15.22
C ARG A 167 -21.82 -25.27 15.06
N LYS A 168 -21.13 -26.37 15.36
CA LYS A 168 -19.68 -26.49 15.18
C LYS A 168 -19.26 -26.27 13.72
N ALA A 169 -20.01 -26.85 12.76
CA ALA A 169 -19.74 -26.65 11.34
C ALA A 169 -19.94 -25.17 10.90
N ARG A 170 -20.94 -24.48 11.45
CA ARG A 170 -21.14 -23.03 11.20
C ARG A 170 -20.02 -22.19 11.78
N GLU A 171 -19.60 -22.46 13.02
CA GLU A 171 -18.49 -21.76 13.67
C GLU A 171 -17.18 -22.00 12.92
N GLU A 172 -16.90 -23.24 12.50
CA GLU A 172 -15.73 -23.59 11.71
C GLU A 172 -15.76 -22.91 10.34
N ALA A 173 -16.90 -22.91 9.65
CA ALA A 173 -17.07 -22.20 8.37
C ALA A 173 -16.87 -20.69 8.53
N HIS A 174 -17.36 -20.10 9.63
CA HIS A 174 -17.15 -18.69 9.92
C HIS A 174 -15.68 -18.38 10.20
N GLN A 175 -15.00 -19.20 11.01
CA GLN A 175 -13.57 -19.06 11.27
C GLN A 175 -12.74 -19.27 10.00
N ALA A 176 -13.10 -20.22 9.15
CA ALA A 176 -12.44 -20.45 7.86
C ALA A 176 -12.58 -19.24 6.93
N ARG A 177 -13.78 -18.63 6.86
CA ARG A 177 -14.01 -17.39 6.11
C ARG A 177 -13.19 -16.23 6.66
N LYS A 178 -13.11 -16.07 7.99
CA LYS A 178 -12.30 -15.03 8.64
C LYS A 178 -10.80 -15.21 8.33
N LYS A 179 -10.29 -16.44 8.44
CA LYS A 179 -8.90 -16.78 8.07
C LYS A 179 -8.62 -16.52 6.60
N HIS A 180 -9.50 -16.96 5.70
CA HIS A 180 -9.34 -16.73 4.27
C HIS A 180 -9.30 -15.24 3.91
N ARG A 181 -10.16 -14.42 4.52
CA ARG A 181 -10.14 -12.96 4.35
C ARG A 181 -8.84 -12.33 4.87
N ALA A 182 -8.36 -12.76 6.04
CA ALA A 182 -7.09 -12.29 6.59
C ALA A 182 -5.90 -12.65 5.69
N ASP A 183 -5.86 -13.88 5.18
CA ASP A 183 -4.80 -14.35 4.28
C ASP A 183 -4.83 -13.60 2.93
N LEU A 184 -6.01 -13.33 2.39
CA LEU A 184 -6.18 -12.53 1.17
C LEU A 184 -5.63 -11.11 1.36
N LYS A 185 -5.95 -10.47 2.49
CA LYS A 185 -5.45 -9.12 2.83
C LYS A 185 -3.93 -9.10 2.94
N LEU A 186 -3.34 -10.10 3.59
CA LEU A 186 -1.88 -10.22 3.73
C LEU A 186 -1.19 -10.42 2.37
N ARG A 187 -1.79 -11.19 1.46
CA ARG A 187 -1.28 -11.35 0.08
C ARG A 187 -1.33 -10.03 -0.69
N ALA A 188 -2.46 -9.32 -0.63
CA ALA A 188 -2.62 -8.03 -1.30
C ALA A 188 -1.60 -6.98 -0.80
N GLU A 189 -1.36 -6.92 0.52
CA GLU A 189 -0.34 -6.03 1.09
C GLU A 189 1.07 -6.39 0.61
N ARG A 190 1.40 -7.68 0.59
CA ARG A 190 2.70 -8.16 0.10
C ARG A 190 2.91 -7.85 -1.38
N GLU A 191 1.87 -7.95 -2.19
CA GLU A 191 1.91 -7.59 -3.62
C GLU A 191 2.05 -6.07 -3.81
N SER A 192 1.34 -5.26 -3.05
CA SER A 192 1.49 -3.80 -3.04
C SER A 192 2.93 -3.38 -2.70
N LEU A 193 3.52 -3.96 -1.67
CA LEU A 193 4.91 -3.70 -1.30
C LEU A 193 5.90 -4.13 -2.40
N LYS A 194 5.65 -5.26 -3.09
CA LYS A 194 6.46 -5.69 -4.23
C LYS A 194 6.36 -4.69 -5.37
N GLN A 195 5.16 -4.20 -5.69
CA GLN A 195 4.95 -3.20 -6.74
C GLN A 195 5.66 -1.88 -6.42
N ILE A 196 5.56 -1.39 -5.17
CA ILE A 196 6.25 -0.17 -4.73
C ILE A 196 7.77 -0.33 -4.86
N ASN A 197 8.33 -1.46 -4.39
CA ASN A 197 9.75 -1.75 -4.52
C ASN A 197 10.20 -1.89 -5.97
N GLN A 198 9.38 -2.50 -6.83
CA GLN A 198 9.65 -2.61 -8.26
C GLN A 198 9.66 -1.23 -8.92
N LYS A 199 8.69 -0.36 -8.60
CA LYS A 199 8.66 1.03 -9.07
C LYS A 199 9.92 1.78 -8.64
N LEU A 200 10.33 1.67 -7.37
CA LEU A 200 11.56 2.30 -6.88
C LEU A 200 12.81 1.80 -7.62
N LYS A 201 12.94 0.48 -7.84
CA LYS A 201 14.05 -0.09 -8.62
C LYS A 201 14.04 0.37 -10.08
N SER A 202 12.87 0.47 -10.70
CA SER A 202 12.75 0.98 -12.07
C SER A 202 13.18 2.44 -12.18
N ARG A 203 12.78 3.28 -11.22
CA ARG A 203 13.21 4.68 -11.12
C ARG A 203 14.72 4.81 -10.94
N GLN A 204 15.32 3.94 -10.12
CA GLN A 204 16.77 3.92 -9.95
C GLN A 204 17.49 3.56 -11.25
N ARG A 205 17.05 2.49 -11.94
CA ARG A 205 17.61 2.10 -13.26
C ARG A 205 17.52 3.22 -14.29
N CYS A 206 16.43 3.98 -14.31
CA CYS A 206 16.29 5.14 -15.20
C CYS A 206 17.34 6.21 -14.91
N ARG A 207 17.60 6.50 -13.62
CA ARG A 207 18.66 7.45 -13.21
C ARG A 207 20.06 6.94 -13.56
N ASP A 208 20.34 5.67 -13.32
CA ASP A 208 21.63 5.07 -13.65
C ASP A 208 21.87 5.10 -15.17
N SER A 209 20.83 4.82 -15.96
CA SER A 209 20.85 4.96 -17.43
C SER A 209 21.10 6.40 -17.88
N TYR A 210 20.46 7.38 -17.23
CA TYR A 210 20.68 8.80 -17.49
C TYR A 210 22.15 9.20 -17.26
N THR A 211 22.72 8.81 -16.12
CA THR A 211 24.12 9.12 -15.79
C THR A 211 25.08 8.46 -16.79
N ARG A 212 24.87 7.17 -17.07
CA ARG A 212 25.71 6.42 -18.02
C ARG A 212 25.66 7.00 -19.43
N ARG A 213 24.47 7.42 -19.90
CA ARG A 213 24.33 8.06 -21.22
C ARG A 213 25.05 9.41 -21.27
N TRP A 214 24.95 10.23 -20.24
CA TRP A 214 25.73 11.47 -20.16
C TRP A 214 27.24 11.21 -20.16
N GLU A 215 27.72 10.20 -19.44
CA GLU A 215 29.14 9.81 -19.46
C GLU A 215 29.60 9.43 -20.87
N LEU A 216 28.81 8.62 -21.59
CA LEU A 216 29.09 8.25 -22.97
C LEU A 216 29.15 9.50 -23.88
N LEU A 217 28.14 10.36 -23.83
CA LEU A 217 28.13 11.60 -24.61
C LEU A 217 29.34 12.49 -24.27
N ASN A 218 29.73 12.59 -23.01
CA ASN A 218 30.89 13.38 -22.60
C ASN A 218 32.21 12.83 -23.14
N CYS A 219 32.36 11.51 -23.18
CA CYS A 219 33.50 10.87 -23.83
C CYS A 219 33.57 11.24 -25.32
N LEU A 220 32.43 11.26 -26.02
CA LEU A 220 32.35 11.67 -27.41
C LEU A 220 32.71 13.15 -27.59
N LEU A 221 32.15 14.05 -26.77
CA LEU A 221 32.42 15.48 -26.88
C LEU A 221 33.91 15.79 -26.65
N ASN A 222 34.55 15.11 -25.71
CA ASN A 222 35.95 15.36 -25.36
C ASN A 222 36.96 14.69 -26.32
N SER A 223 36.58 13.63 -27.05
CA SER A 223 37.49 12.90 -27.95
C SER A 223 37.89 13.66 -29.22
N ASP A 224 37.16 14.72 -29.57
CA ASP A 224 37.41 15.53 -30.76
C ASP A 224 38.52 16.56 -30.58
N GLY A 225 38.77 16.99 -29.33
CA GLY A 225 39.84 17.95 -29.02
C GLY A 225 41.25 17.37 -29.04
N SER A 226 41.42 16.04 -29.03
CA SER A 226 42.73 15.40 -28.84
C SER A 226 43.45 15.01 -30.15
N LYS A 227 43.00 15.50 -31.32
CA LYS A 227 43.56 15.13 -32.63
C LYS A 227 44.57 16.14 -33.21
N ALA A 228 44.96 17.20 -32.48
CA ALA A 228 45.78 18.25 -33.07
C ALA A 228 47.31 17.98 -33.10
N ASP A 229 47.91 17.34 -32.09
CA ASP A 229 49.38 17.26 -32.03
C ASP A 229 49.87 15.89 -31.53
N ASN A 230 50.15 14.97 -32.47
CA ASN A 230 51.20 13.94 -32.36
C ASN A 230 51.21 13.12 -33.65
N LYS A 231 51.82 13.71 -34.68
CA LYS A 231 52.50 12.95 -35.73
C LYS A 231 53.76 12.37 -35.09
N GLU A 232 53.73 11.11 -34.69
CA GLU A 232 54.85 10.18 -34.90
C GLU A 232 54.49 8.75 -34.46
N ASP A 233 54.48 7.91 -35.48
CA ASP A 233 54.94 6.52 -35.51
C ASP A 233 54.14 5.38 -34.84
N GLY A 234 53.54 4.57 -35.73
CA GLY A 234 53.74 3.12 -35.69
C GLY A 234 52.88 2.29 -34.74
N GLY A 235 51.64 1.97 -35.16
CA GLY A 235 51.04 0.68 -34.79
C GLY A 235 49.81 0.74 -33.88
N SER A 236 48.65 1.14 -34.42
CA SER A 236 47.36 0.71 -33.85
C SER A 236 46.21 0.82 -34.87
N ASP A 237 46.33 0.08 -35.97
CA ASP A 237 45.33 0.00 -37.06
C ASP A 237 43.94 -0.46 -36.59
N SER A 238 43.82 -1.05 -35.40
CA SER A 238 42.55 -1.55 -34.87
C SER A 238 41.70 -0.46 -34.19
N ARG A 239 42.29 0.65 -33.74
CA ARG A 239 41.59 1.72 -33.01
C ARG A 239 41.14 2.87 -33.90
N GLN A 240 41.81 3.09 -35.03
CA GLN A 240 41.44 4.15 -35.97
C GLN A 240 40.25 3.74 -36.86
N LYS A 241 40.10 2.46 -37.21
CA LYS A 241 38.97 1.96 -38.02
C LYS A 241 37.60 2.12 -37.34
N LEU A 242 37.55 2.03 -36.00
CA LEU A 242 36.36 2.35 -35.19
C LEU A 242 36.09 3.86 -35.08
N LYS A 243 37.11 4.71 -35.26
CA LYS A 243 37.02 6.18 -35.12
C LYS A 243 36.60 6.86 -36.43
N GLU A 244 36.80 6.21 -37.57
CA GLU A 244 36.40 6.67 -38.92
C GLU A 244 35.02 6.15 -39.34
N GLU A 245 34.61 4.96 -38.91
CA GLU A 245 33.23 4.48 -39.06
C GLU A 245 32.25 5.15 -38.06
N MET A 246 32.78 5.87 -37.06
CA MET A 246 32.00 6.59 -36.05
C MET A 246 32.28 8.09 -36.05
N GLY A 247 31.98 8.76 -37.17
CA GLY A 247 31.28 10.04 -37.08
C GLY A 247 29.96 9.79 -36.35
N GLN A 248 30.04 9.63 -35.04
CA GLN A 248 29.04 8.92 -34.23
C GLN A 248 27.82 9.80 -34.13
N VAL A 249 26.92 9.59 -35.08
CA VAL A 249 25.69 10.32 -35.18
C VAL A 249 24.81 9.91 -34.01
N VAL A 250 24.51 10.87 -33.13
CA VAL A 250 23.66 10.66 -31.95
C VAL A 250 22.20 10.71 -32.39
N GLU A 251 21.39 9.75 -31.96
CA GLU A 251 19.94 9.83 -32.21
C GLU A 251 19.23 10.65 -31.14
N PHE A 252 18.07 11.24 -31.46
CA PHE A 252 17.30 12.07 -30.52
C PHE A 252 16.96 11.32 -29.22
N GLU A 253 16.65 10.02 -29.32
CA GLU A 253 16.29 9.16 -28.19
C GLU A 253 17.49 8.82 -27.28
N GLU A 254 18.70 8.94 -27.81
CA GLU A 254 19.93 8.71 -27.06
C GLU A 254 20.24 9.87 -26.10
N ILE A 255 19.66 11.06 -26.33
CA ILE A 255 19.80 12.18 -25.41
C ILE A 255 19.13 11.83 -24.08
N PRO A 256 19.89 11.86 -22.96
CA PRO A 256 19.37 11.48 -21.66
C PRO A 256 18.49 12.59 -21.05
N TRP A 257 17.22 12.62 -21.42
CA TRP A 257 16.23 13.55 -20.85
C TRP A 257 15.96 13.26 -19.36
N PRO A 258 15.89 14.28 -18.48
CA PRO A 258 15.74 14.10 -17.03
C PRO A 258 14.27 13.86 -16.64
N VAL A 259 13.64 12.86 -17.25
CA VAL A 259 12.24 12.46 -17.00
C VAL A 259 12.14 10.94 -16.94
N TYR A 260 11.18 10.44 -16.16
CA TYR A 260 10.84 9.02 -16.20
C TYR A 260 10.06 8.73 -17.48
N SER A 261 10.39 7.63 -18.16
CA SER A 261 9.51 7.07 -19.18
C SER A 261 8.19 6.71 -18.49
N SER A 262 7.15 7.49 -18.76
CA SER A 262 5.80 7.16 -18.32
C SER A 262 5.44 5.81 -18.91
N GLY A 263 4.87 4.91 -18.10
CA GLY A 263 4.44 3.61 -18.59
C GLY A 263 3.44 3.77 -19.76
N VAL A 264 3.29 2.71 -20.54
CA VAL A 264 2.47 2.64 -21.77
C VAL A 264 1.07 3.25 -21.61
N GLU A 265 0.50 3.27 -20.40
CA GLU A 265 -0.85 3.80 -20.13
C GLU A 265 -0.95 5.34 -20.07
N GLU A 266 0.15 6.05 -19.79
CA GLU A 266 0.16 7.54 -19.76
C GLU A 266 0.66 8.14 -21.08
N GLU A 267 1.06 7.30 -22.03
CA GLU A 267 1.79 7.76 -23.21
C GLU A 267 0.89 8.47 -24.24
N GLU A 268 -0.40 8.18 -24.24
CA GLU A 268 -1.38 8.72 -25.20
C GLU A 268 -1.88 10.13 -24.87
N SER A 269 -1.67 10.64 -23.65
CA SER A 269 -2.44 11.82 -23.18
C SER A 269 -1.71 13.16 -23.27
N LEU A 270 -0.37 13.20 -23.43
CA LEU A 270 0.37 14.47 -23.42
C LEU A 270 1.47 14.56 -24.51
N PRO A 271 1.56 15.69 -25.24
CA PRO A 271 2.69 15.99 -26.11
C PRO A 271 4.02 15.83 -25.37
N GLY A 272 5.01 15.17 -25.99
CA GLY A 272 6.26 14.79 -25.32
C GLY A 272 6.99 15.95 -24.61
N ILE A 273 6.92 17.17 -25.15
CA ILE A 273 7.56 18.36 -24.55
C ILE A 273 6.89 18.80 -23.24
N ASN A 274 5.58 18.56 -23.08
CA ASN A 274 4.84 18.93 -21.86
C ASN A 274 5.22 18.06 -20.66
N ARG A 275 5.86 16.90 -20.90
CA ARG A 275 6.44 16.06 -19.84
C ARG A 275 7.66 16.72 -19.18
N LEU A 276 8.32 17.67 -19.85
CA LEU A 276 9.44 18.44 -19.33
C LEU A 276 8.93 19.60 -18.45
N ASN A 277 8.24 19.27 -17.36
CA ASN A 277 7.75 20.22 -16.38
C ASN A 277 8.63 20.25 -15.12
N ILE A 278 8.45 21.28 -14.29
CA ILE A 278 9.21 21.51 -13.05
C ILE A 278 9.13 20.30 -12.11
N ASN A 279 7.94 19.73 -11.94
CA ASN A 279 7.69 18.64 -11.00
C ASN A 279 8.37 17.33 -11.45
N SER A 280 8.25 16.98 -12.73
CA SER A 280 8.83 15.78 -13.32
C SER A 280 10.36 15.82 -13.29
N ILE A 281 10.96 16.94 -13.68
CA ILE A 281 12.43 17.11 -13.65
C ILE A 281 12.95 17.13 -12.20
N ARG A 282 12.22 17.78 -11.28
CA ARG A 282 12.55 17.78 -9.85
C ARG A 282 12.46 16.37 -9.26
N GLU A 283 11.39 15.64 -9.51
CA GLU A 283 11.21 14.28 -9.01
C GLU A 283 12.31 13.35 -9.55
N PHE A 284 12.62 13.48 -10.85
CA PHE A 284 13.68 12.70 -11.49
C PHE A 284 15.04 12.97 -10.86
N LEU A 285 15.48 14.23 -10.81
CA LEU A 285 16.83 14.59 -10.38
C LEU A 285 17.02 14.49 -8.86
N VAL A 286 16.06 14.97 -8.07
CA VAL A 286 16.24 15.13 -6.62
C VAL A 286 15.18 14.43 -5.77
N GLY A 287 14.17 13.80 -6.37
CA GLY A 287 13.07 13.14 -5.64
C GLY A 287 13.50 11.95 -4.76
N HIS A 288 14.71 11.42 -4.93
CA HIS A 288 15.25 10.38 -4.03
C HIS A 288 15.87 10.94 -2.75
N LEU A 289 16.21 12.21 -2.72
CA LEU A 289 16.77 12.85 -1.54
C LEU A 289 15.60 13.29 -0.64
N PRO A 290 15.64 13.06 0.68
CA PRO A 290 14.61 13.56 1.57
C PRO A 290 14.58 15.10 1.57
N ASN A 291 13.39 15.69 1.72
CA ASN A 291 13.13 17.15 1.78
C ASN A 291 13.63 17.79 3.09
N ASN A 292 14.87 17.49 3.50
CA ASN A 292 15.48 18.02 4.71
C ASN A 292 16.50 19.11 4.36
N PRO A 293 16.65 20.15 5.21
CA PRO A 293 17.57 21.27 4.95
C PRO A 293 19.04 20.83 4.82
N SER A 294 19.41 19.71 5.43
CA SER A 294 20.73 19.09 5.31
C SER A 294 21.05 18.63 3.87
N ASN A 295 20.03 18.29 3.06
CA ASN A 295 20.21 17.82 1.68
C ASN A 295 20.14 18.92 0.63
N THR A 296 19.75 20.15 1.01
CA THR A 296 19.76 21.33 0.13
C THR A 296 21.07 21.49 -0.66
N PRO A 297 22.29 21.41 -0.06
CA PRO A 297 23.53 21.52 -0.83
C PRO A 297 23.71 20.40 -1.86
N ALA A 298 23.36 19.16 -1.51
CA ALA A 298 23.44 18.02 -2.43
C ALA A 298 22.47 18.17 -3.62
N ARG A 299 21.24 18.59 -3.36
CA ARG A 299 20.23 18.90 -4.38
C ARG A 299 20.69 19.98 -5.33
N LYS A 300 21.23 21.07 -4.77
CA LYS A 300 21.77 22.19 -5.56
C LYS A 300 22.95 21.75 -6.41
N LYS A 301 23.82 20.88 -5.91
CA LYS A 301 24.93 20.31 -6.69
C LYS A 301 24.43 19.49 -7.89
N ILE A 302 23.43 18.63 -7.69
CA ILE A 302 22.84 17.82 -8.77
C ILE A 302 22.22 18.73 -9.85
N ILE A 303 21.45 19.75 -9.45
CA ILE A 303 20.80 20.67 -10.38
C ILE A 303 21.82 21.51 -11.14
N ARG A 304 22.86 22.03 -10.47
CA ARG A 304 23.96 22.74 -11.16
C ARG A 304 24.68 21.85 -12.16
N ASN A 305 24.95 20.59 -11.81
CA ASN A 305 25.58 19.66 -12.75
C ASN A 305 24.70 19.40 -13.97
N ALA A 306 23.37 19.27 -13.79
CA ALA A 306 22.43 19.15 -14.90
C ALA A 306 22.38 20.43 -15.74
N LEU A 307 22.38 21.62 -15.12
CA LEU A 307 22.46 22.92 -15.82
C LEU A 307 23.70 23.02 -16.71
N LEU A 308 24.86 22.55 -16.21
CA LEU A 308 26.10 22.52 -16.99
C LEU A 308 26.06 21.52 -18.14
N ALA A 309 25.26 20.45 -18.04
CA ALA A 309 25.07 19.48 -19.12
C ALA A 309 24.15 20.05 -20.22
N TYR A 310 23.11 20.77 -19.82
CA TYR A 310 22.11 21.41 -20.69
C TYR A 310 22.41 22.90 -20.97
N HIS A 311 23.65 23.34 -20.75
CA HIS A 311 24.06 24.71 -21.07
C HIS A 311 24.05 24.90 -22.60
N PRO A 312 23.52 26.01 -23.14
CA PRO A 312 23.36 26.22 -24.57
C PRO A 312 24.64 25.96 -25.37
N ASP A 313 25.79 26.54 -24.98
CA ASP A 313 27.07 26.32 -25.70
C ASP A 313 27.51 24.84 -25.72
N ARG A 314 27.32 24.10 -24.63
CA ARG A 314 27.69 22.68 -24.58
C ARG A 314 26.69 21.83 -25.38
N PHE A 315 25.41 22.16 -25.25
CA PHE A 315 24.34 21.42 -25.88
C PHE A 315 24.32 21.65 -27.40
N ASP A 316 24.65 22.85 -27.87
CA ASP A 316 24.79 23.15 -29.30
C ASP A 316 25.88 22.29 -29.96
N ARG A 317 26.99 22.01 -29.25
CA ARG A 317 28.02 21.06 -29.74
C ARG A 317 27.50 19.63 -29.85
N LEU A 318 26.58 19.23 -28.97
CA LEU A 318 25.90 17.94 -29.06
C LEU A 318 24.93 17.94 -30.25
N LEU A 319 24.16 19.02 -30.44
CA LEU A 319 23.20 19.16 -31.55
C LEU A 319 23.85 18.98 -32.92
N LEU A 320 25.07 19.50 -33.11
CA LEU A 320 25.83 19.34 -34.36
C LEU A 320 26.14 17.88 -34.71
N ARG A 321 26.02 16.96 -33.75
CA ARG A 321 26.27 15.52 -33.94
C ARG A 321 24.99 14.70 -34.02
N ILE A 322 23.83 15.32 -33.87
CA ILE A 322 22.56 14.60 -33.91
C ILE A 322 22.19 14.29 -35.36
N LYS A 323 21.69 13.09 -35.60
CA LYS A 323 21.15 12.69 -36.90
C LYS A 323 19.94 13.52 -37.20
N ASP A 324 19.97 14.34 -38.25
CA ASP A 324 18.82 15.14 -38.64
C ASP A 324 17.78 14.30 -39.41
N ARG A 325 17.00 13.51 -38.65
CA ARG A 325 15.85 12.74 -39.13
C ARG A 325 14.60 13.35 -38.53
N ASP A 326 13.59 13.63 -39.34
CA ASP A 326 12.28 14.11 -38.88
C ASP A 326 12.33 15.35 -37.97
N ASN A 327 13.22 16.30 -38.29
CA ASN A 327 13.49 17.52 -37.51
C ASN A 327 13.95 17.23 -36.06
N SER A 328 14.62 16.09 -35.84
CA SER A 328 15.19 15.69 -34.55
C SER A 328 16.13 16.74 -33.95
N THR A 329 16.92 17.44 -34.76
CA THR A 329 17.83 18.50 -34.30
C THR A 329 17.07 19.69 -33.71
N LEU A 330 16.02 20.15 -34.42
CA LEU A 330 15.13 21.21 -33.96
C LEU A 330 14.37 20.80 -32.70
N LYS A 331 13.83 19.56 -32.67
CA LYS A 331 13.17 18.99 -31.49
C LYS A 331 14.12 18.91 -30.30
N ALA A 332 15.35 18.41 -30.50
CA ALA A 332 16.38 18.36 -29.46
C ALA A 332 16.71 19.75 -28.92
N LYS A 333 16.83 20.75 -29.81
CA LYS A 333 17.08 22.13 -29.43
C LYS A 333 15.95 22.70 -28.57
N GLU A 334 14.71 22.48 -28.98
CA GLU A 334 13.52 22.93 -28.24
C GLU A 334 13.43 22.26 -26.85
N TRP A 335 13.63 20.95 -26.79
CA TRP A 335 13.61 20.19 -25.54
C TRP A 335 14.77 20.56 -24.62
N GLY A 336 15.98 20.70 -25.16
CA GLY A 336 17.16 21.16 -24.43
C GLY A 336 16.96 22.54 -23.83
N LEU A 337 16.39 23.47 -24.60
CA LEU A 337 16.03 24.82 -24.13
C LEU A 337 15.00 24.73 -23.00
N ARG A 338 13.95 23.92 -23.17
CA ARG A 338 12.90 23.75 -22.15
C ARG A 338 13.47 23.18 -20.84
N VAL A 339 14.33 22.17 -20.92
CA VAL A 339 15.03 21.61 -19.75
C VAL A 339 15.89 22.69 -19.08
N SER A 340 16.65 23.47 -19.84
CA SER A 340 17.49 24.54 -19.32
C SER A 340 16.69 25.61 -18.56
N GLN A 341 15.54 26.04 -19.10
CA GLN A 341 14.61 26.97 -18.44
C GLN A 341 14.11 26.40 -17.10
N VAL A 342 13.59 25.18 -17.12
CA VAL A 342 13.07 24.52 -15.90
C VAL A 342 14.16 24.31 -14.86
N LEU A 343 15.38 23.94 -15.27
CA LEU A 343 16.50 23.79 -14.35
C LEU A 343 16.92 25.12 -13.70
N ASN A 344 16.83 26.24 -14.43
CA ASN A 344 17.09 27.56 -13.88
C ASN A 344 16.03 27.96 -12.85
N GLU A 345 14.75 27.74 -13.15
CA GLU A 345 13.65 27.93 -12.19
C GLU A 345 13.86 27.07 -10.93
N LEU A 346 14.23 25.81 -11.09
CA LEU A 346 14.53 24.91 -9.97
C LEU A 346 15.71 25.38 -9.13
N ASN A 347 16.78 25.86 -9.76
CA ASN A 347 17.96 26.36 -9.07
C ASN A 347 17.67 27.65 -8.28
N GLN A 348 16.73 28.48 -8.76
CA GLN A 348 16.24 29.65 -8.04
C GLN A 348 15.34 29.26 -6.86
N SER A 349 14.47 28.26 -7.02
CA SER A 349 13.54 27.83 -5.96
C SER A 349 14.17 27.14 -4.74
N ILE A 350 15.44 26.74 -4.84
CA ILE A 350 16.19 26.04 -3.77
C ILE A 350 17.03 27.01 -2.93
N ASN A 351 17.12 28.28 -3.34
CA ASN A 351 17.63 29.36 -2.50
C ASN A 351 16.54 29.83 -1.54
#